data_AF-A0A0A1V5K7-F1
#
_entry.id   AF-A0A0A1V5K7-F1
#
_cell.length_a   1.000
_cell.length_b   1.000
_cell.length_c   1.000
_cell.angle_alpha   90.00
_cell.angle_beta   90.00
_cell.angle_gamma   90.00
#
_symmetry.space_group_name_H-M   'P 1'
#
loop_
_entity.id
_entity.type
_entity.pdbx_description
1 polymer ?
#
loop_
_entity_poly.entity_id
_entity_poly.type
_entity_poly.pdbx_seq_one_letter_code
_entity_poly.pdbx_strand_id
1 'polypeptide(L)'
;MEEMAGEEDDPLLFLPFPFTTKEVKQPPYKGSDPEWLAFLAVNKDQQVQKDIKFGLAEIIRRGVEKNPGYVRLLGGKDIKLKKLWLDIIYPPAPPPKHYVSGIIIDDEGIFWGDRPIDSVAASHVNMAIYPKAVALTVWTFVNSLCRQTAQDVAKALGFNTEPPQDTSWQTVAINRMKEQGALGSGGKHAVKVPSTTDKPANFPFPTANGDLFGPSIGSDNTQLDPRIQGALHAASMTFTKNWQPVKQPPSRGCIRVDGLVELQGKNAVMAVYVLGWYDPKQKNYMAIQTGLKHLIQLKQRPAAG
;
A
#
# COMPACT_ATOMS: atom_id res chain seq x y z
N MET A 1 11.36 -43.56 -10.57
CA MET A 1 10.20 -43.37 -9.68
C MET A 1 9.76 -41.93 -9.86
N GLU A 2 9.17 -41.63 -11.00
CA GLU A 2 7.77 -41.87 -11.38
C GLU A 2 7.03 -40.55 -11.27
N GLU A 3 6.85 -39.93 -12.43
CA GLU A 3 5.73 -39.04 -12.70
C GLU A 3 4.45 -39.85 -12.48
N MET A 4 3.88 -39.77 -11.27
CA MET A 4 2.45 -39.97 -11.05
C MET A 4 1.85 -38.59 -10.79
N ALA A 5 1.74 -37.79 -11.85
CA ALA A 5 0.65 -36.84 -11.90
C ALA A 5 -0.60 -37.69 -12.16
N GLY A 6 -1.17 -38.25 -11.09
CA GLY A 6 -2.48 -38.86 -11.15
C GLY A 6 -3.45 -37.83 -11.71
N GLU A 7 -4.27 -38.26 -12.66
CA GLU A 7 -5.51 -37.58 -13.00
C GLU A 7 -6.19 -37.27 -11.67
N GLU A 8 -6.27 -35.98 -11.31
CA GLU A 8 -7.02 -35.55 -10.14
C GLU A 8 -8.49 -35.85 -10.49
N ASP A 9 -9.05 -36.92 -9.91
CA ASP A 9 -10.49 -37.08 -9.79
C ASP A 9 -11.00 -35.82 -9.09
N ASP A 10 -11.49 -34.86 -9.87
CA ASP A 10 -12.02 -33.61 -9.36
C ASP A 10 -13.19 -33.97 -8.44
N PRO A 11 -13.08 -33.77 -7.12
CA PRO A 11 -14.13 -34.21 -6.21
C PRO A 11 -15.39 -33.40 -6.46
N LEU A 12 -16.53 -34.08 -6.40
CA LEU A 12 -17.86 -33.52 -6.66
C LEU A 12 -18.11 -32.23 -5.86
N LEU A 13 -17.66 -32.18 -4.60
CA LEU A 13 -17.81 -31.01 -3.76
C LEU A 13 -16.66 -30.88 -2.76
N PHE A 14 -16.15 -29.65 -2.61
CA PHE A 14 -15.20 -29.30 -1.56
C PHE A 14 -15.76 -28.17 -0.70
N LEU A 15 -15.87 -28.43 0.60
CA LEU A 15 -16.34 -27.47 1.60
C LEU A 15 -15.13 -26.97 2.43
N PRO A 16 -14.60 -25.77 2.13
CA PRO A 16 -13.43 -25.25 2.84
C PRO A 16 -13.77 -24.92 4.29
N PHE A 17 -12.90 -25.31 5.21
CA PHE A 17 -13.05 -24.95 6.62
C PHE A 17 -12.29 -23.66 6.91
N PRO A 18 -12.96 -22.60 7.42
CA PRO A 18 -12.27 -21.38 7.79
C PRO A 18 -11.21 -21.68 8.87
N PHE A 19 -10.19 -20.82 8.98
CA PHE A 19 -9.07 -20.96 9.94
C PHE A 19 -8.03 -22.06 9.64
N THR A 20 -8.20 -22.85 8.58
CA THR A 20 -7.25 -23.93 8.21
C THR A 20 -6.29 -23.57 7.07
N THR A 21 -6.33 -22.33 6.59
CA THR A 21 -5.46 -21.86 5.51
C THR A 21 -3.99 -21.92 5.95
N LYS A 22 -3.17 -22.69 5.23
CA LYS A 22 -1.73 -22.83 5.47
C LYS A 22 -0.91 -22.36 4.28
N GLU A 23 0.14 -21.60 4.56
CA GLU A 23 1.16 -21.22 3.58
C GLU A 23 2.29 -22.25 3.62
N VAL A 24 2.52 -22.93 2.48
CA VAL A 24 3.53 -23.97 2.33
C VAL A 24 4.65 -23.45 1.46
N LYS A 25 5.86 -23.36 2.04
CA LYS A 25 7.08 -23.02 1.31
C LYS A 25 7.43 -24.17 0.37
N GLN A 26 7.64 -23.83 -0.90
CA GLN A 26 8.04 -24.80 -1.90
C GLN A 26 9.55 -25.07 -1.83
N PRO A 27 10.02 -26.26 -2.26
CA PRO A 27 11.44 -26.56 -2.32
C PRO A 27 12.17 -25.64 -3.32
N PRO A 28 13.49 -25.43 -3.16
CA PRO A 28 14.29 -24.70 -4.13
C PRO A 28 14.21 -25.29 -5.54
N TYR A 29 14.47 -24.46 -6.54
CA TYR A 29 14.49 -24.88 -7.93
C TYR A 29 15.52 -25.96 -8.20
N LYS A 30 15.13 -26.98 -8.98
CA LYS A 30 16.06 -27.96 -9.51
C LYS A 30 16.75 -27.39 -10.75
N GLY A 31 17.99 -27.82 -11.00
CA GLY A 31 18.74 -27.39 -12.18
C GLY A 31 18.07 -27.76 -13.51
N SER A 32 17.24 -28.81 -13.51
CA SER A 32 16.43 -29.28 -14.64
C SER A 32 15.15 -28.47 -14.84
N ASP A 33 14.75 -27.62 -13.89
CA ASP A 33 13.48 -26.91 -13.99
C ASP A 33 13.55 -25.88 -15.13
N PRO A 34 12.49 -25.77 -15.95
CA PRO A 34 12.47 -24.85 -17.10
C PRO A 34 12.61 -23.38 -16.67
N GLU A 35 12.21 -23.05 -15.45
CA GLU A 35 12.36 -21.72 -14.87
C GLU A 35 13.80 -21.41 -14.49
N TRP A 36 14.51 -22.41 -13.95
CA TRP A 36 15.93 -22.27 -13.66
C TRP A 36 16.74 -22.04 -14.93
N LEU A 37 16.42 -22.77 -16.00
CA LEU A 37 17.02 -22.56 -17.31
C LEU A 37 16.73 -21.16 -17.87
N ALA A 38 15.51 -20.64 -17.67
CA ALA A 38 15.17 -19.27 -18.06
C ALA A 38 15.99 -18.23 -17.28
N PHE A 39 16.21 -18.43 -15.98
CA PHE A 39 17.07 -17.55 -15.17
C PHE A 39 18.51 -17.57 -15.67
N LEU A 40 19.05 -18.74 -15.99
CA LEU A 40 20.39 -18.86 -16.57
C LEU A 40 20.49 -18.17 -17.93
N ALA A 41 19.46 -18.23 -18.77
CA ALA A 41 19.44 -17.54 -20.05
C ALA A 41 19.48 -16.02 -19.87
N VAL A 42 18.66 -15.46 -18.98
CA VAL A 42 18.68 -14.02 -18.66
C VAL A 42 20.00 -13.61 -18.01
N ASN A 43 20.57 -14.46 -17.16
CA ASN A 43 21.83 -14.14 -16.49
C ASN A 43 23.04 -14.12 -17.44
N LYS A 44 23.01 -14.89 -18.52
CA LYS A 44 24.06 -14.89 -19.54
C LYS A 44 23.98 -13.68 -20.47
N ASP A 45 22.78 -13.19 -20.77
CA ASP A 45 22.58 -12.08 -21.70
C ASP A 45 22.59 -10.72 -20.99
N GLN A 46 23.67 -9.98 -21.18
CA GLN A 46 23.84 -8.67 -20.56
C GLN A 46 22.97 -7.57 -21.23
N GLN A 47 22.55 -7.72 -22.48
CA GLN A 47 21.64 -6.78 -23.13
C GLN A 47 20.24 -6.93 -22.55
N VAL A 48 19.76 -8.17 -22.42
CA VAL A 48 18.46 -8.45 -21.77
C VAL A 48 18.42 -7.90 -20.35
N GLN A 49 19.50 -8.02 -19.57
CA GLN A 49 19.56 -7.43 -18.24
C GLN A 49 19.45 -5.89 -18.25
N LYS A 50 20.10 -5.23 -19.21
CA LYS A 50 19.99 -3.78 -19.37
C LYS A 50 18.58 -3.38 -19.78
N ASP A 51 17.96 -4.11 -20.70
CA ASP A 51 16.60 -3.86 -21.17
C ASP A 51 15.57 -4.03 -20.04
N ILE A 52 15.73 -5.06 -19.21
CA ILE A 52 14.89 -5.27 -18.02
C ILE A 52 14.99 -4.06 -17.08
N LYS A 53 16.22 -3.65 -16.73
CA LYS A 53 16.46 -2.51 -15.82
C LYS A 53 15.94 -1.20 -16.40
N PHE A 54 16.20 -0.93 -17.67
CA PHE A 54 15.74 0.27 -18.36
C PHE A 54 14.22 0.30 -18.51
N GLY A 55 13.60 -0.84 -18.84
CA GLY A 55 12.15 -1.00 -18.93
C GLY A 55 11.44 -0.64 -17.62
N LEU A 56 11.97 -1.08 -16.47
CA LEU A 56 11.44 -0.67 -15.17
C LEU A 56 11.55 0.84 -14.98
N ALA A 57 12.73 1.40 -15.23
CA ALA A 57 12.98 2.83 -15.06
C ALA A 57 12.06 3.69 -15.95
N GLU A 58 11.79 3.26 -17.18
CA GLU A 58 10.85 3.92 -18.08
C GLU A 58 9.40 3.84 -17.61
N ILE A 59 8.95 2.70 -17.08
CA ILE A 59 7.60 2.58 -16.49
C ILE A 59 7.45 3.57 -15.34
N ILE A 60 8.49 3.71 -14.50
CA ILE A 60 8.51 4.64 -13.38
C ILE A 60 8.49 6.10 -13.86
N ARG A 61 9.33 6.46 -14.85
CA ARG A 61 9.32 7.79 -15.47
C ARG A 61 7.92 8.14 -15.99
N ARG A 62 7.30 7.25 -16.76
CA ARG A 62 5.93 7.42 -17.28
C ARG A 62 4.90 7.54 -16.16
N GLY A 63 5.06 6.79 -15.07
CA GLY A 63 4.20 6.88 -13.89
C GLY A 63 4.28 8.24 -13.21
N VAL A 64 5.49 8.80 -13.08
CA VAL A 64 5.71 10.15 -12.52
C VAL A 64 5.16 11.23 -13.43
N GLU A 65 5.33 11.11 -14.75
CA GLU A 65 4.79 12.07 -15.75
C GLU A 65 3.26 12.12 -15.77
N LYS A 66 2.59 11.02 -15.44
CA LYS A 66 1.12 10.95 -15.34
C LYS A 66 0.57 11.65 -14.09
N ASN A 67 1.38 11.81 -13.03
CA ASN A 67 0.90 12.40 -11.78
C ASN A 67 1.21 13.91 -11.73
N PRO A 68 0.18 14.79 -11.77
CA PRO A 68 0.38 16.24 -11.81
C PRO A 68 1.09 16.80 -10.56
N GLY A 69 0.96 16.12 -9.42
CA GLY A 69 1.64 16.52 -8.18
C GLY A 69 3.16 16.42 -8.29
N TYR A 70 3.67 15.30 -8.82
CA TYR A 70 5.10 15.11 -9.01
C TYR A 70 5.66 15.99 -10.14
N VAL A 71 4.91 16.17 -11.23
CA VAL A 71 5.27 17.08 -12.33
C VAL A 71 5.46 18.52 -11.83
N ARG A 72 4.57 18.99 -10.95
CA ARG A 72 4.68 20.32 -10.34
C ARG A 72 5.94 20.46 -9.47
N LEU A 73 6.25 19.43 -8.68
CA LEU A 73 7.44 19.40 -7.82
C LEU A 73 8.74 19.35 -8.62
N LEU A 74 8.77 18.58 -9.71
CA LEU A 74 9.94 18.45 -10.59
C LEU A 74 10.12 19.62 -11.56
N GLY A 75 9.11 20.49 -11.70
CA GLY A 75 9.20 21.72 -12.51
C GLY A 75 8.91 21.54 -13.99
N GLY A 76 8.15 20.51 -14.37
CA GLY A 76 7.75 20.26 -15.76
C GLY A 76 7.59 18.78 -16.09
N LYS A 77 7.13 18.50 -17.32
CA LYS A 77 6.99 17.14 -17.86
C LYS A 77 8.29 16.57 -18.42
N ASP A 78 9.32 17.39 -18.59
CA ASP A 78 10.64 16.98 -19.07
C ASP A 78 11.45 16.29 -17.96
N ILE A 79 11.08 15.05 -17.64
CA ILE A 79 11.72 14.24 -16.61
C ILE A 79 12.71 13.30 -17.27
N LYS A 80 13.99 13.40 -16.89
CA LYS A 80 15.07 12.56 -17.42
C LYS A 80 15.49 11.49 -16.43
N LEU A 81 15.83 10.31 -16.93
CA LEU A 81 16.49 9.27 -16.15
C LEU A 81 17.96 9.65 -15.98
N LYS A 82 18.42 9.81 -14.72
CA LYS A 82 19.78 10.26 -14.43
C LYS A 82 20.68 9.13 -13.94
N LYS A 83 20.23 8.37 -12.94
CA LYS A 83 20.98 7.23 -12.39
C LYS A 83 20.05 6.05 -12.14
N LEU A 84 20.55 4.85 -12.47
CA LEU A 84 19.84 3.59 -12.28
C LEU A 84 20.74 2.68 -11.45
N TRP A 85 20.36 2.45 -10.21
CA TRP A 85 21.00 1.48 -9.31
C TRP A 85 20.03 0.33 -9.11
N LEU A 86 19.91 -0.52 -10.13
CA LEU A 86 18.97 -1.64 -10.14
C LEU A 86 19.74 -2.95 -10.19
N ASP A 87 19.35 -3.89 -9.34
CA ASP A 87 19.89 -5.24 -9.28
C ASP A 87 18.83 -6.25 -9.69
N ILE A 88 19.27 -7.30 -10.37
CA ILE A 88 18.42 -8.42 -10.79
C ILE A 88 18.72 -9.57 -9.85
N ILE A 89 17.69 -10.03 -9.15
CA ILE A 89 17.79 -11.05 -8.13
C ILE A 89 16.92 -12.24 -8.55
N TYR A 90 17.58 -13.38 -8.73
CA TYR A 90 16.93 -14.64 -9.08
C TYR A 90 16.47 -15.34 -7.80
N PRO A 91 15.14 -15.51 -7.59
CA PRO A 91 14.65 -16.20 -6.39
C PRO A 91 15.11 -17.67 -6.36
N PRO A 92 15.60 -18.17 -5.22
CA PRO A 92 16.08 -19.55 -5.11
C PRO A 92 14.96 -20.59 -5.10
N ALA A 93 13.73 -20.20 -4.73
CA ALA A 93 12.56 -21.06 -4.64
C ALA A 93 11.34 -20.34 -5.22
N PRO A 94 10.34 -21.09 -5.73
CA PRO A 94 9.11 -20.51 -6.22
C PRO A 94 8.27 -19.92 -5.08
N PRO A 95 7.34 -19.00 -5.39
CA PRO A 95 6.46 -18.38 -4.41
C PRO A 95 5.69 -19.42 -3.58
N PRO A 96 5.43 -19.20 -2.28
CA PRO A 96 4.69 -20.16 -1.46
C PRO A 96 3.30 -20.48 -2.03
N LYS A 97 2.86 -21.73 -1.87
CA LYS A 97 1.50 -22.15 -2.22
C LYS A 97 0.62 -22.10 -0.99
N HIS A 98 -0.65 -21.75 -1.17
CA HIS A 98 -1.62 -21.77 -0.10
C HIS A 98 -2.51 -23.01 -0.25
N TYR A 99 -2.78 -23.66 0.87
CA TYR A 99 -3.72 -24.77 0.95
C TYR A 99 -4.78 -24.45 1.99
N VAL A 100 -5.99 -24.93 1.77
CA VAL A 100 -7.09 -24.85 2.73
C VAL A 100 -7.58 -26.26 3.01
N SER A 101 -7.75 -26.60 4.28
CA SER A 101 -8.34 -27.89 4.67
C SER A 101 -9.85 -27.80 4.59
N GLY A 102 -10.49 -28.90 4.24
CA GLY A 102 -11.93 -28.95 4.14
C GLY A 102 -12.45 -30.37 3.99
N ILE A 103 -13.77 -30.44 3.92
CA ILE A 103 -14.47 -31.69 3.67
C ILE A 103 -14.53 -31.88 2.15
N ILE A 104 -13.95 -32.98 1.67
CA ILE A 104 -14.00 -33.45 0.29
C ILE A 104 -15.12 -34.48 0.22
N ILE A 105 -16.03 -34.30 -0.73
CA ILE A 105 -17.09 -35.27 -1.05
C ILE A 105 -16.86 -35.73 -2.48
N ASP A 106 -16.65 -37.03 -2.65
CA ASP A 106 -16.47 -37.72 -3.92
C ASP A 106 -17.47 -38.89 -4.03
N ASP A 107 -17.29 -39.73 -5.05
CA ASP A 107 -18.13 -40.92 -5.26
C ASP A 107 -17.86 -42.03 -4.21
N GLU A 108 -16.74 -41.99 -3.50
CA GLU A 108 -16.32 -43.00 -2.52
C GLU A 108 -16.72 -42.64 -1.08
N GLY A 109 -16.97 -41.36 -0.79
CA GLY A 109 -17.49 -40.91 0.50
C GLY A 109 -17.14 -39.47 0.87
N ILE A 110 -17.02 -39.25 2.19
CA ILE A 110 -16.74 -37.95 2.80
C ILE A 110 -15.39 -38.03 3.50
N PHE A 111 -14.44 -37.23 3.06
CA PHE A 111 -13.06 -37.23 3.56
C PHE A 111 -12.62 -35.84 4.03
N TRP A 112 -11.61 -35.80 4.88
CA TRP A 112 -10.91 -34.57 5.21
C TRP A 112 -9.65 -34.46 4.36
N GLY A 113 -9.47 -33.33 3.67
CA GLY A 113 -8.29 -33.13 2.83
C GLY A 113 -7.95 -31.67 2.60
N ASP A 114 -6.81 -31.45 1.95
CA ASP A 114 -6.27 -30.12 1.66
C ASP A 114 -6.36 -29.84 0.17
N ARG A 115 -6.91 -28.68 -0.20
CA ARG A 115 -6.97 -28.22 -1.58
C ARG A 115 -6.08 -26.99 -1.77
N PRO A 116 -5.30 -26.90 -2.87
CA PRO A 116 -4.60 -25.67 -3.21
C PRO A 116 -5.63 -24.55 -3.43
N ILE A 117 -5.39 -23.41 -2.81
CA ILE A 117 -6.18 -22.20 -2.99
C ILE A 117 -5.30 -21.13 -3.63
N ASP A 118 -5.91 -20.30 -4.47
CA ASP A 118 -5.23 -19.12 -4.99
C ASP A 118 -4.75 -18.21 -3.84
N SER A 119 -3.55 -17.67 -3.99
CA SER A 119 -2.92 -16.88 -2.94
C SER A 119 -3.66 -15.57 -2.66
N VAL A 120 -4.33 -14.98 -3.66
CA VAL A 120 -5.15 -13.78 -3.45
C VAL A 120 -6.40 -14.13 -2.66
N ALA A 121 -7.07 -15.23 -3.02
CA ALA A 121 -8.20 -15.76 -2.26
C ALA A 121 -7.82 -16.10 -0.81
N ALA A 122 -6.69 -16.76 -0.59
CA ALA A 122 -6.16 -17.06 0.75
C ALA A 122 -5.95 -15.79 1.59
N SER A 123 -5.41 -14.73 0.97
CA SER A 123 -5.17 -13.46 1.65
C SER A 123 -6.48 -12.72 2.00
N HIS A 124 -7.47 -12.73 1.10
CA HIS A 124 -8.80 -12.20 1.39
C HIS A 124 -9.50 -12.95 2.54
N VAL A 125 -9.43 -14.28 2.53
CA VAL A 125 -9.95 -15.12 3.60
C VAL A 125 -9.27 -14.77 4.93
N ASN A 126 -7.94 -14.67 4.94
CA ASN A 126 -7.20 -14.30 6.14
C ASN A 126 -7.57 -12.89 6.65
N MET A 127 -7.79 -11.93 5.75
CA MET A 127 -8.22 -10.57 6.11
C MET A 127 -9.64 -10.54 6.70
N ALA A 128 -10.55 -11.36 6.17
CA ALA A 128 -11.92 -11.48 6.68
C ALA A 128 -11.98 -12.17 8.04
N ILE A 129 -11.17 -13.22 8.21
CA ILE A 129 -11.13 -14.04 9.44
C ILE A 129 -10.38 -13.34 10.57
N TYR A 130 -9.26 -12.68 10.26
CA TYR A 130 -8.40 -12.00 11.23
C TYR A 130 -8.23 -10.52 10.88
N PRO A 131 -9.26 -9.67 11.07
CA PRO A 131 -9.19 -8.25 10.73
C PRO A 131 -8.40 -7.46 11.78
N LYS A 132 -7.08 -7.71 11.86
CA LYS A 132 -6.16 -7.09 12.85
C LYS A 132 -6.23 -5.57 12.83
N ALA A 133 -6.31 -4.97 11.64
CA ALA A 133 -6.43 -3.53 11.49
C ALA A 133 -7.71 -2.99 12.18
N VAL A 134 -8.84 -3.68 12.03
CA VAL A 134 -10.12 -3.28 12.65
C VAL A 134 -10.07 -3.48 14.17
N ALA A 135 -9.51 -4.59 14.64
CA ALA A 135 -9.36 -4.82 16.08
C ALA A 135 -8.50 -3.73 16.74
N LEU A 136 -7.38 -3.36 16.09
CA LEU A 136 -6.51 -2.29 16.56
C LEU A 136 -7.22 -0.93 16.56
N THR A 137 -8.04 -0.64 15.55
CA THR A 137 -8.74 0.65 15.49
C THR A 137 -9.77 0.79 16.58
N VAL A 138 -10.57 -0.25 16.81
CA VAL A 138 -11.53 -0.31 17.92
C VAL A 138 -10.80 -0.12 19.25
N TRP A 139 -9.69 -0.84 19.45
CA TRP A 139 -8.88 -0.68 20.65
C TRP A 139 -8.35 0.75 20.82
N THR A 140 -7.79 1.35 19.77
CA THR A 140 -7.28 2.73 19.84
C THR A 140 -8.38 3.75 20.09
N PHE A 141 -9.56 3.56 19.49
CA PHE A 141 -10.72 4.42 19.72
C PHE A 141 -11.12 4.38 21.19
N VAL A 142 -11.37 3.19 21.75
CA VAL A 142 -11.76 3.03 23.16
C VAL A 142 -10.68 3.57 24.09
N ASN A 143 -9.42 3.20 23.87
CA ASN A 143 -8.31 3.67 24.69
C ASN A 143 -8.14 5.21 24.64
N SER A 144 -8.30 5.82 23.46
CA SER A 144 -8.23 7.28 23.33
C SER A 144 -9.38 7.98 24.05
N LEU A 145 -10.61 7.43 23.99
CA LEU A 145 -11.74 7.94 24.74
C LEU A 145 -11.51 7.85 26.24
N CYS A 146 -11.03 6.70 26.75
CA CYS A 146 -10.75 6.52 28.18
C CYS A 146 -9.66 7.49 28.66
N ARG A 147 -8.58 7.66 27.88
CA ARG A 147 -7.51 8.62 28.21
C ARG A 147 -8.01 10.06 28.24
N GLN A 148 -8.84 10.46 27.28
CA GLN A 148 -9.43 11.80 27.24
C GLN A 148 -10.34 12.03 28.46
N THR A 149 -11.20 11.07 28.85
CA THR A 149 -11.98 11.19 30.11
C THR A 149 -11.11 11.31 31.33
N ALA A 150 -10.08 10.47 31.45
CA ALA A 150 -9.19 10.50 32.60
C ALA A 150 -8.48 11.87 32.70
N GLN A 151 -8.06 12.45 31.58
CA GLN A 151 -7.46 13.78 31.53
C GLN A 151 -8.47 14.88 31.86
N ASP A 152 -9.70 14.80 31.38
CA ASP A 152 -10.73 15.80 31.67
C ASP A 152 -11.17 15.76 33.14
N VAL A 153 -11.30 14.56 33.72
CA VAL A 153 -11.57 14.38 35.16
C VAL A 153 -10.38 14.87 35.98
N ALA A 154 -9.14 14.56 35.58
CA ALA A 154 -7.95 15.06 36.27
C ALA A 154 -7.88 16.60 36.26
N LYS A 155 -8.15 17.24 35.10
CA LYS A 155 -8.23 18.70 34.98
C LYS A 155 -9.36 19.28 35.83
N ALA A 156 -10.54 18.67 35.83
CA ALA A 156 -11.69 19.10 36.64
C ALA A 156 -11.42 18.99 38.14
N LEU A 157 -10.62 18.00 38.56
CA LEU A 157 -10.16 17.83 39.93
C LEU A 157 -8.93 18.70 40.28
N GLY A 158 -8.50 19.59 39.38
CA GLY A 158 -7.40 20.54 39.62
C GLY A 158 -6.00 19.97 39.46
N PHE A 159 -5.85 18.73 38.96
CA PHE A 159 -4.55 18.20 38.58
C PHE A 159 -4.13 18.82 37.24
N ASN A 160 -3.10 19.67 37.26
CA ASN A 160 -2.45 20.15 36.04
C ASN A 160 -1.70 19.00 35.38
N THR A 161 -2.42 18.18 34.61
CA THR A 161 -1.79 17.27 33.66
C THR A 161 -1.34 18.11 32.48
N GLU A 162 -0.06 18.45 32.43
CA GLU A 162 0.59 18.96 31.22
C GLU A 162 0.27 17.98 30.08
N PRO A 163 -0.32 18.43 28.95
CA PRO A 163 -0.67 17.50 27.90
C PRO A 163 0.62 16.79 27.47
N PRO A 164 0.62 15.45 27.34
CA PRO A 164 1.77 14.78 26.79
C PRO A 164 2.02 15.41 25.42
N GLN A 165 3.16 16.10 25.28
CA GLN A 165 3.62 16.54 23.98
C GLN A 165 3.98 15.29 23.19
N ASP A 166 2.99 14.68 22.57
CA ASP A 166 3.23 13.87 21.39
C ASP A 166 3.66 14.86 20.31
N THR A 167 4.98 15.11 20.26
CA THR A 167 5.68 15.85 19.22
C THR A 167 5.61 15.07 17.91
N SER A 168 4.41 14.73 17.46
CA SER A 168 4.19 14.28 16.10
C SER A 168 4.33 15.52 15.22
N TRP A 169 5.17 15.43 14.19
CA TRP A 169 5.37 16.49 13.19
C TRP A 169 4.06 16.99 12.56
N GLN A 170 2.97 16.21 12.68
CA GLN A 170 1.62 16.52 12.22
C GLN A 170 1.00 17.67 13.02
N THR A 171 1.12 17.65 14.35
CA THR A 171 0.59 18.72 15.23
C THR A 171 1.33 20.04 14.98
N VAL A 172 2.65 19.97 14.74
CA VAL A 172 3.47 21.13 14.38
C VAL A 172 3.07 21.70 13.01
N ALA A 173 2.79 20.83 12.02
CA ALA A 173 2.34 21.26 10.71
C ALA A 173 0.96 21.95 10.74
N ILE A 174 0.02 21.42 11.52
CA ILE A 174 -1.32 22.02 11.69
C ILE A 174 -1.24 23.37 12.42
N ASN A 175 -0.44 23.48 13.48
CA ASN A 175 -0.25 24.74 14.19
C ASN A 175 0.43 25.81 13.31
N ARG A 176 1.42 25.43 12.50
CA ARG A 176 2.07 26.34 11.54
C ARG A 176 1.12 26.86 10.46
N MET A 177 0.16 26.02 10.05
CA MET A 177 -0.89 26.41 9.10
C MET A 177 -1.91 27.36 9.73
N LYS A 178 -2.20 27.19 11.02
CA LYS A 178 -3.10 28.05 11.80
C LYS A 178 -2.47 29.42 12.10
N GLU A 179 -1.17 29.46 12.37
CA GLU A 179 -0.41 30.70 12.56
C GLU A 179 -0.25 31.50 11.25
N GLN A 180 -0.09 30.83 10.11
CA GLN A 180 -0.05 31.49 8.80
C GLN A 180 -1.40 32.07 8.37
N GLY A 181 -2.52 31.57 8.90
CA GLY A 181 -3.85 32.13 8.66
C GLY A 181 -4.20 33.35 9.52
N ALA A 182 -3.44 33.61 10.60
CA ALA A 182 -3.73 34.67 11.56
C ALA A 182 -2.93 35.97 11.35
N LEU A 183 -1.88 35.95 10.52
CA LEU A 183 -1.12 37.15 10.14
C LEU A 183 -1.36 37.48 8.65
N GLY A 184 -2.42 38.25 8.39
CA GLY A 184 -2.72 38.69 7.02
C GLY A 184 -4.00 39.52 6.88
N SER A 185 -4.30 40.41 7.83
CA SER A 185 -5.34 41.42 7.66
C SER A 185 -4.72 42.69 7.07
N GLY A 186 -4.94 42.94 5.78
CA GLY A 186 -4.62 44.23 5.17
C GLY A 186 -4.62 44.20 3.64
N GLY A 187 -5.73 44.61 3.02
CA GLY A 187 -5.76 45.01 1.60
C GLY A 187 -6.97 44.51 0.82
N LYS A 188 -7.91 45.42 0.55
CA LYS A 188 -9.10 45.21 -0.29
C LYS A 188 -8.70 44.98 -1.76
N HIS A 189 -9.31 44.02 -2.45
CA HIS A 189 -9.95 44.21 -3.77
C HIS A 189 -10.80 42.99 -4.12
N ALA A 190 -12.05 43.26 -4.52
CA ALA A 190 -13.05 42.29 -4.93
C ALA A 190 -12.76 41.73 -6.33
N VAL A 191 -12.93 40.42 -6.54
CA VAL A 191 -13.30 39.86 -7.85
C VAL A 191 -14.23 38.66 -7.66
N LYS A 192 -15.33 38.74 -8.42
CA LYS A 192 -16.43 37.78 -8.59
C LYS A 192 -15.98 36.35 -8.85
N VAL A 193 -16.67 35.42 -8.20
CA VAL A 193 -16.87 34.03 -8.64
C VAL A 193 -17.63 34.04 -9.97
N PRO A 194 -17.26 33.17 -10.92
CA PRO A 194 -18.28 32.31 -11.49
C PRO A 194 -17.88 30.84 -11.37
N SER A 195 -18.78 30.09 -10.76
CA SER A 195 -18.93 28.65 -10.92
C SER A 195 -19.10 28.27 -12.40
N THR A 196 -18.34 27.30 -12.87
CA THR A 196 -18.81 26.24 -13.78
C THR A 196 -17.77 25.11 -13.82
N THR A 197 -18.19 23.98 -13.27
CA THR A 197 -17.99 22.59 -13.73
C THR A 197 -16.88 22.33 -14.74
N ASP A 198 -15.88 21.54 -14.35
CA ASP A 198 -15.49 20.34 -15.10
C ASP A 198 -14.63 19.39 -14.26
N LYS A 199 -15.10 18.14 -14.19
CA LYS A 199 -14.54 17.00 -13.46
C LYS A 199 -13.61 16.20 -14.39
N PRO A 200 -12.54 15.59 -13.85
CA PRO A 200 -12.18 14.24 -14.29
C PRO A 200 -12.33 13.25 -13.13
N ALA A 201 -13.05 12.18 -13.41
CA ALA A 201 -13.25 11.04 -12.52
C ALA A 201 -11.96 10.20 -12.43
N ASN A 202 -11.62 9.72 -11.22
CA ASN A 202 -11.90 8.33 -10.80
C ASN A 202 -10.96 7.88 -9.67
N PHE A 203 -11.41 7.98 -8.41
CA PHE A 203 -11.13 7.04 -7.30
C PHE A 203 -12.22 7.31 -6.24
N PRO A 204 -13.04 6.31 -5.83
CA PRO A 204 -14.12 6.55 -4.89
C PRO A 204 -13.58 6.41 -3.46
N PHE A 205 -13.10 7.51 -2.89
CA PHE A 205 -13.16 7.70 -1.45
C PHE A 205 -13.95 9.00 -1.23
N PRO A 206 -15.15 8.95 -0.61
CA PRO A 206 -15.84 10.17 -0.28
C PRO A 206 -15.03 10.91 0.78
N THR A 207 -14.38 12.01 0.38
CA THR A 207 -14.26 13.17 1.25
C THR A 207 -15.66 13.67 1.52
N ALA A 208 -16.30 13.10 2.53
CA ALA A 208 -17.57 13.55 3.06
C ALA A 208 -17.39 13.81 4.54
N ASN A 209 -17.59 15.08 4.90
CA ASN A 209 -18.30 15.37 6.13
C ASN A 209 -19.50 14.44 6.22
N GLY A 210 -19.58 13.63 7.28
CA GLY A 210 -20.73 12.79 7.58
C GLY A 210 -20.86 11.54 6.69
N ASP A 211 -21.17 10.43 7.35
CA ASP A 211 -21.80 9.24 6.80
C ASP A 211 -20.96 8.33 5.91
N LEU A 212 -20.39 7.29 6.53
CA LEU A 212 -20.30 5.96 5.93
C LEU A 212 -19.80 4.90 6.93
N PHE A 213 -20.58 4.60 7.98
CA PHE A 213 -20.65 3.27 8.63
C PHE A 213 -21.90 3.18 9.52
N GLY A 214 -22.96 2.52 9.05
CA GLY A 214 -24.14 2.15 9.85
C GLY A 214 -25.47 2.35 9.12
N PRO A 215 -26.55 1.63 9.49
CA PRO A 215 -27.88 1.98 9.04
C PRO A 215 -28.15 3.43 9.48
N SER A 216 -28.74 4.22 8.59
CA SER A 216 -29.09 5.61 8.80
C SER A 216 -29.93 5.79 10.07
N ILE A 217 -29.26 6.09 11.18
CA ILE A 217 -29.87 6.74 12.33
C ILE A 217 -30.04 8.20 11.92
N GLY A 218 -31.26 8.69 12.06
CA GLY A 218 -31.77 9.96 11.55
C GLY A 218 -30.75 11.10 11.43
N SER A 219 -30.82 11.74 10.28
CA SER A 219 -30.28 13.07 10.02
C SER A 219 -30.80 14.05 11.07
N ASP A 220 -30.00 14.30 12.09
CA ASP A 220 -30.08 15.50 12.91
C ASP A 220 -28.65 16.00 13.13
N ASN A 221 -28.47 17.29 12.87
CA ASN A 221 -27.24 18.08 12.82
C ASN A 221 -26.49 18.12 14.17
N THR A 222 -26.10 16.96 14.68
CA THR A 222 -25.42 16.84 15.96
C THR A 222 -23.93 17.04 15.71
N GLN A 223 -23.43 18.24 16.04
CA GLN A 223 -22.01 18.49 16.16
C GLN A 223 -21.41 17.38 17.02
N LEU A 224 -20.66 16.46 16.40
CA LEU A 224 -20.03 15.35 17.11
C LEU A 224 -19.15 15.94 18.21
N ASP A 225 -19.28 15.41 19.43
CA ASP A 225 -18.46 15.82 20.58
C ASP A 225 -16.97 15.86 20.17
N PRO A 226 -16.24 16.97 20.42
CA PRO A 226 -14.82 17.10 20.08
C PRO A 226 -13.97 15.93 20.60
N ARG A 227 -14.39 15.27 21.68
CA ARG A 227 -13.78 14.05 22.21
C ARG A 227 -13.92 12.87 21.26
N ILE A 228 -15.14 12.62 20.78
CA ILE A 228 -15.42 11.56 19.80
C ILE A 228 -14.67 11.84 18.50
N GLN A 229 -14.59 13.10 18.07
CA GLN A 229 -13.81 13.48 16.90
C GLN A 229 -12.31 13.18 17.06
N GLY A 230 -11.72 13.50 18.22
CA GLY A 230 -10.32 13.21 18.51
C GLY A 230 -10.03 11.70 18.53
N ALA A 231 -10.92 10.92 19.15
CA ALA A 231 -10.82 9.47 19.18
C ALA A 231 -10.98 8.84 17.78
N LEU A 232 -11.94 9.34 16.98
CA LEU A 232 -12.17 8.91 15.60
C LEU A 232 -10.95 9.21 14.72
N HIS A 233 -10.33 10.38 14.88
CA HIS A 233 -9.12 10.74 14.16
C HIS A 233 -7.95 9.79 14.51
N ALA A 234 -7.74 9.50 15.80
CA ALA A 234 -6.73 8.55 16.24
C ALA A 234 -6.98 7.12 15.69
N ALA A 235 -8.24 6.70 15.68
CA ALA A 235 -8.66 5.42 15.11
C ALA A 235 -8.45 5.38 13.59
N SER A 236 -8.83 6.42 12.85
CA SER A 236 -8.65 6.50 11.40
C SER A 236 -7.18 6.44 10.98
N MET A 237 -6.31 7.15 11.70
CA MET A 237 -4.86 7.07 11.51
C MET A 237 -4.32 5.66 11.78
N THR A 238 -4.82 5.02 12.84
CA THR A 238 -4.47 3.62 13.16
C THR A 238 -4.93 2.66 12.08
N PHE A 239 -6.13 2.86 11.52
CA PHE A 239 -6.67 2.04 10.44
C PHE A 239 -5.77 2.15 9.23
N THR A 240 -5.53 3.36 8.76
CA THR A 240 -4.74 3.63 7.55
C THR A 240 -3.31 3.11 7.67
N LYS A 241 -2.71 3.19 8.87
CA LYS A 241 -1.36 2.68 9.13
C LYS A 241 -1.29 1.15 9.10
N ASN A 242 -2.29 0.47 9.65
CA ASN A 242 -2.28 -0.99 9.82
C ASN A 242 -3.00 -1.74 8.69
N TRP A 243 -3.81 -1.06 7.91
CA TRP A 243 -4.47 -1.62 6.74
C TRP A 243 -3.43 -1.88 5.65
N GLN A 244 -3.29 -3.14 5.27
CA GLN A 244 -2.42 -3.55 4.17
C GLN A 244 -3.31 -4.15 3.08
N PRO A 245 -3.39 -3.53 1.89
CA PRO A 245 -4.15 -4.11 0.80
C PRO A 245 -3.55 -5.45 0.39
N VAL A 246 -4.41 -6.37 -0.03
CA VAL A 246 -3.97 -7.67 -0.54
C VAL A 246 -3.13 -7.45 -1.79
N LYS A 247 -1.87 -7.90 -1.72
CA LYS A 247 -0.94 -7.85 -2.84
C LYS A 247 -0.95 -9.20 -3.53
N GLN A 248 -1.12 -9.20 -4.85
CA GLN A 248 -0.93 -10.42 -5.62
C GLN A 248 0.54 -10.85 -5.53
N PRO A 249 0.84 -12.08 -5.09
CA PRO A 249 2.20 -12.56 -5.09
C PRO A 249 2.71 -12.72 -6.53
N PRO A 250 4.04 -12.69 -6.74
CA PRO A 250 4.60 -12.95 -8.05
C PRO A 250 4.21 -14.34 -8.54
N SER A 251 4.06 -14.49 -9.85
CA SER A 251 3.90 -15.81 -10.47
C SER A 251 5.21 -16.60 -10.40
N ARG A 252 5.08 -17.91 -10.54
CA ARG A 252 6.21 -18.83 -10.60
C ARG A 252 7.10 -18.49 -11.81
N GLY A 253 8.43 -18.47 -11.61
CA GLY A 253 9.39 -18.14 -12.67
C GLY A 253 9.63 -16.64 -12.89
N CYS A 254 9.09 -15.76 -12.03
CA CYS A 254 9.43 -14.34 -12.07
C CYS A 254 10.80 -14.05 -11.45
N ILE A 255 11.47 -13.04 -12.00
CA ILE A 255 12.74 -12.50 -11.52
C ILE A 255 12.44 -11.23 -10.73
N ARG A 256 13.12 -11.02 -9.61
CA ARG A 256 13.01 -9.78 -8.83
C ARG A 256 13.97 -8.73 -9.37
N VAL A 257 13.49 -7.51 -9.55
CA VAL A 257 14.31 -6.36 -9.91
C VAL A 257 14.07 -5.28 -8.88
N ASP A 258 15.07 -4.98 -8.05
CA ASP A 258 14.94 -3.98 -7.00
C ASP A 258 16.13 -3.03 -6.95
N GLY A 259 15.88 -1.83 -6.41
CA GLY A 259 16.91 -0.80 -6.26
C GLY A 259 16.34 0.60 -6.35
N LEU A 260 17.16 1.54 -6.84
CA LEU A 260 16.83 2.96 -6.91
C LEU A 260 16.88 3.47 -8.35
N VAL A 261 15.89 4.31 -8.67
CA VAL A 261 15.85 5.11 -9.91
C VAL A 261 15.89 6.58 -9.54
N GLU A 262 16.88 7.31 -10.06
CA GLU A 262 17.00 8.76 -9.93
C GLU A 262 16.43 9.45 -11.17
N LEU A 263 15.36 10.21 -10.95
CA LEU A 263 14.69 11.05 -11.94
C LEU A 263 15.12 12.50 -11.74
N GLN A 264 15.53 13.16 -12.81
CA GLN A 264 15.89 14.57 -12.81
C GLN A 264 14.83 15.38 -13.55
N GLY A 265 14.20 16.31 -12.84
CA GLY A 265 13.40 17.37 -13.42
C GLY A 265 14.18 18.69 -13.54
N LYS A 266 13.47 19.75 -13.95
CA LYS A 266 14.01 21.11 -14.07
C LYS A 266 14.34 21.75 -12.72
N ASN A 267 13.51 21.49 -11.70
CA ASN A 267 13.58 22.16 -10.40
C ASN A 267 14.05 21.23 -9.27
N ALA A 268 13.91 19.92 -9.44
CA ALA A 268 14.23 18.95 -8.40
C ALA A 268 14.72 17.62 -8.97
N VAL A 269 15.42 16.86 -8.14
CA VAL A 269 15.83 15.47 -8.38
C VAL A 269 15.04 14.59 -7.41
N MET A 270 14.46 13.51 -7.92
CA MET A 270 13.70 12.55 -7.15
C MET A 270 14.38 11.18 -7.21
N ALA A 271 14.62 10.57 -6.06
CA ALA A 271 15.03 9.18 -5.99
C ALA A 271 13.87 8.32 -5.52
N VAL A 272 13.58 7.28 -6.29
CA VAL A 272 12.47 6.34 -6.05
C VAL A 272 13.06 4.97 -5.82
N TYR A 273 12.73 4.36 -4.68
CA TYR A 273 12.94 2.93 -4.46
C TYR A 273 11.90 2.16 -5.25
N VAL A 274 12.35 1.18 -6.02
CA VAL A 274 11.50 0.38 -6.90
C VAL A 274 11.73 -1.09 -6.63
N LEU A 275 10.66 -1.86 -6.65
CA LEU A 275 10.67 -3.31 -6.61
C LEU A 275 9.70 -3.81 -7.66
N GLY A 276 10.21 -4.51 -8.66
CA GLY A 276 9.45 -5.10 -9.74
C GLY A 276 9.61 -6.62 -9.78
N TRP A 277 8.53 -7.31 -10.14
CA TRP A 277 8.57 -8.73 -10.51
C TRP A 277 8.42 -8.85 -12.02
N TYR A 278 9.46 -9.35 -12.69
CA TYR A 278 9.53 -9.48 -14.14
C TYR A 278 9.32 -10.94 -14.56
N ASP A 279 8.40 -11.20 -15.48
CA ASP A 279 8.23 -12.52 -16.09
C ASP A 279 9.06 -12.61 -17.38
N PRO A 280 10.13 -13.43 -17.43
CA PRO A 280 10.96 -13.58 -18.61
C PRO A 280 10.23 -14.26 -19.79
N LYS A 281 9.16 -15.04 -19.54
CA LYS A 281 8.38 -15.69 -20.60
C LYS A 281 7.49 -14.68 -21.32
N GLN A 282 6.78 -13.86 -20.55
CA GLN A 282 5.88 -12.82 -21.09
C GLN A 282 6.59 -11.51 -21.43
N LYS A 283 7.87 -11.37 -21.04
CA LYS A 283 8.69 -10.17 -21.20
C LYS A 283 8.04 -8.91 -20.60
N ASN A 284 7.29 -9.06 -19.51
CA ASN A 284 6.53 -7.98 -18.89
C ASN A 284 6.66 -8.00 -17.35
N TYR A 285 6.44 -6.83 -16.73
CA TYR A 285 6.36 -6.70 -15.29
C TYR A 285 4.96 -7.06 -14.78
N MET A 286 4.89 -8.03 -13.86
CA MET A 286 3.63 -8.51 -13.25
C MET A 286 3.17 -7.61 -12.11
N ALA A 287 4.12 -7.13 -11.32
CA ALA A 287 3.85 -6.23 -10.21
C ALA A 287 5.01 -5.26 -10.04
N ILE A 288 4.69 -4.00 -9.75
CA ILE A 288 5.67 -2.95 -9.47
C ILE A 288 5.23 -2.23 -8.20
N GLN A 289 6.15 -2.14 -7.24
CA GLN A 289 5.99 -1.39 -6.01
C GLN A 289 7.00 -0.25 -6.01
N THR A 290 6.55 0.94 -5.61
CA THR A 290 7.36 2.15 -5.59
C THR A 290 7.30 2.79 -4.21
N GLY A 291 8.41 3.40 -3.81
CA GLY A 291 8.51 4.18 -2.59
C GLY A 291 9.36 5.40 -2.83
N LEU A 292 8.86 6.59 -2.50
CA LEU A 292 9.67 7.81 -2.57
C LEU A 292 10.78 7.74 -1.52
N LYS A 293 12.05 7.78 -1.93
CA LYS A 293 13.19 7.83 -1.00
C LYS A 293 13.52 9.25 -0.60
N HIS A 294 13.75 10.13 -1.56
CA HIS A 294 13.97 11.56 -1.31
C HIS A 294 13.62 12.40 -2.54
N LEU A 295 13.31 13.66 -2.27
CA LEU A 295 13.09 14.72 -3.26
C LEU A 295 13.97 15.91 -2.88
N ILE A 296 14.92 16.27 -3.75
CA ILE A 296 15.88 17.36 -3.50
C ILE A 296 15.65 18.45 -4.53
N GLN A 297 15.32 19.66 -4.08
CA GLN A 297 15.25 20.83 -4.96
C GLN A 297 16.66 21.24 -5.40
N LEU A 298 16.84 21.50 -6.70
CA LEU A 298 18.13 21.89 -7.29
C LEU A 298 18.56 23.29 -6.85
N LYS A 299 17.59 24.18 -6.57
CA LYS A 299 17.83 25.53 -6.04
C LYS A 299 17.31 25.60 -4.60
N GLN A 300 18.19 25.40 -3.64
CA GLN A 300 17.91 25.65 -2.23
C GLN A 300 18.36 27.06 -1.88
N ARG A 301 17.44 27.89 -1.37
CA ARG A 301 17.78 29.20 -0.81
C ARG A 301 17.93 29.05 0.70
N PRO A 302 18.89 29.73 1.34
CA PRO A 302 18.96 29.77 2.80
C PRO A 302 17.66 30.34 3.36
N ALA A 303 17.26 29.89 4.56
CA ALA A 303 16.16 30.52 5.27
C ALA A 303 16.49 31.99 5.51
N ALA A 304 15.52 32.88 5.30
CA ALA A 304 15.70 34.29 5.62
C ALA A 304 15.99 34.42 7.12
N GLY A 305 17.13 35.02 7.45
CA GLY A 305 17.50 35.41 8.81
C GLY A 305 16.86 36.73 9.21
#